data_AF-A0A812HZL9-F1
#
_entry.id   AF-A0A812HZL9-F1
#
_cell.length_a   1.000
_cell.length_b   1.000
_cell.length_c   1.000
_cell.angle_alpha   90.00
_cell.angle_beta   90.00
_cell.angle_gamma   90.00
#
_symmetry.space_group_name_H-M   'P 1'
#
loop_
_entity.id
_entity.type
_entity.pdbx_description
1 polymer ?
#
loop_
_entity_poly.entity_id
_entity_poly.type
_entity_poly.pdbx_seq_one_letter_code
_entity_poly.pdbx_strand_id
1 'polypeptide(L)'
;MEGTLPVGRFQRRSRRRGGASYVFMKWLVETFGIDFLRGGSGVLEISAGKGELACSLRNRYGVPVTAVEPRSLDLRKCHQRLKWSQESAAARGLDTLDAPTLPCCRSPEIVAPRHLRIFWHAGVWKDQRSLHAAWAAAHAVRWSSQGLTETETEVDHEKQEAYLDKGVPFRQSTLWAESDEPAWDDAEESALPEGGIVSDEDFKETELDETGRVLELGGGLKPPSLAMVRRLCTGCSCVVALHADQAAEGAVRFAAEHGLAFAVVPCCVYAEDFPKRRLPDGRPVTSLNALIEYLTWLGGEEAKVETLQFSGKNVVVFSKPKCPVTAASTLV
;
A
#
# COMPACT_ATOMS: atom_id res chain seq x y z
N MET A 1 -48.87 30.36 -17.22
CA MET A 1 -48.95 28.90 -17.03
C MET A 1 -47.55 28.35 -17.25
N GLU A 2 -46.73 28.36 -16.21
CA GLU A 2 -45.38 27.77 -16.23
C GLU A 2 -45.52 26.25 -16.05
N GLY A 3 -44.97 25.51 -17.01
CA GLY A 3 -44.92 24.05 -16.98
C GLY A 3 -43.67 23.56 -16.27
N THR A 4 -43.83 23.06 -15.06
CA THR A 4 -42.79 22.39 -14.29
C THR A 4 -42.48 21.02 -14.92
N LEU A 5 -41.25 20.84 -15.41
CA LEU A 5 -40.75 19.54 -15.87
C LEU A 5 -40.63 18.55 -14.69
N PRO A 6 -40.94 17.26 -14.88
CA PRO A 6 -40.96 16.29 -13.80
C PRO A 6 -39.53 15.99 -13.33
N VAL A 7 -39.29 16.23 -12.03
CA VAL A 7 -38.07 15.80 -11.33
C VAL A 7 -38.03 14.28 -11.37
N GLY A 8 -37.13 13.73 -12.20
CA GLY A 8 -36.89 12.30 -12.28
C GLY A 8 -36.56 11.74 -10.90
N ARG A 9 -37.37 10.77 -10.45
CA ARG A 9 -37.07 9.93 -9.29
C ARG A 9 -35.71 9.27 -9.52
N PHE A 10 -34.66 9.80 -8.92
CA PHE A 10 -33.44 9.02 -8.66
C PHE A 10 -33.85 7.86 -7.78
N GLN A 11 -34.06 6.68 -8.39
CA GLN A 11 -34.21 5.43 -7.67
C GLN A 11 -32.99 5.27 -6.76
N ARG A 12 -33.23 5.33 -5.45
CA ARG A 12 -32.26 4.93 -4.42
C ARG A 12 -31.84 3.49 -4.71
N ARG A 13 -30.76 3.30 -5.47
CA ARG A 13 -30.07 2.02 -5.52
C ARG A 13 -29.60 1.71 -4.10
N SER A 14 -30.09 0.58 -3.58
CA SER A 14 -29.70 0.00 -2.30
C SER A 14 -28.18 0.04 -2.12
N ARG A 15 -27.71 0.82 -1.14
CA ARG A 15 -26.29 0.97 -0.77
C ARG A 15 -25.78 -0.36 -0.19
N ARG A 16 -25.21 -1.24 -1.00
CA ARG A 16 -24.26 -2.24 -0.47
C ARG A 16 -23.00 -1.50 -0.03
N ARG A 17 -22.90 -1.19 1.27
CA ARG A 17 -21.69 -0.58 1.87
C ARG A 17 -20.56 -1.62 1.85
N GLY A 18 -19.75 -1.63 0.79
CA GLY A 18 -18.49 -2.38 0.79
C GLY A 18 -17.50 -1.76 1.78
N GLY A 19 -16.56 -2.54 2.29
CA GLY A 19 -15.43 -2.01 3.06
C GLY A 19 -14.60 -1.02 2.24
N ALA A 20 -13.86 -0.13 2.91
CA ALA A 20 -13.08 0.93 2.25
C ALA A 20 -12.17 0.40 1.14
N SER A 21 -11.42 -0.68 1.40
CA SER A 21 -10.53 -1.31 0.41
C SER A 21 -11.27 -1.77 -0.85
N TYR A 22 -12.48 -2.31 -0.70
CA TYR A 22 -13.27 -2.79 -1.85
C TYR A 22 -13.83 -1.63 -2.68
N VAL A 23 -14.33 -0.57 -2.03
CA VAL A 23 -14.84 0.61 -2.73
C VAL A 23 -13.69 1.32 -3.45
N PHE A 24 -12.55 1.49 -2.79
CA PHE A 24 -11.38 2.14 -3.37
C PHE A 24 -10.79 1.32 -4.52
N MET A 25 -10.67 -0.01 -4.39
CA MET A 25 -10.25 -0.91 -5.46
C MET A 25 -11.10 -0.75 -6.74
N LYS A 26 -12.43 -0.74 -6.61
CA LYS A 26 -13.32 -0.53 -7.77
C LYS A 26 -13.11 0.84 -8.39
N TRP A 27 -13.07 1.86 -7.56
CA TRP A 27 -12.86 3.23 -8.00
C TRP A 27 -11.52 3.37 -8.75
N LEU A 28 -10.45 2.72 -8.29
CA LEU A 28 -9.16 2.70 -9.00
C LEU A 28 -9.31 2.11 -10.41
N VAL A 29 -9.95 0.94 -10.53
CA VAL A 29 -10.16 0.27 -11.82
C VAL A 29 -11.04 1.11 -12.76
N GLU A 30 -12.12 1.70 -12.24
CA GLU A 30 -13.02 2.57 -13.00
C GLU A 30 -12.35 3.89 -13.43
N THR A 31 -11.47 4.45 -12.59
CA THR A 31 -10.86 5.77 -12.80
C THR A 31 -9.65 5.73 -13.71
N PHE A 32 -8.78 4.73 -13.52
CA PHE A 32 -7.51 4.60 -14.24
C PHE A 32 -7.56 3.59 -15.39
N GLY A 33 -8.49 2.64 -15.34
CA GLY A 33 -8.52 1.52 -16.28
C GLY A 33 -7.57 0.40 -15.86
N ILE A 34 -8.01 -0.84 -16.08
CA ILE A 34 -7.26 -2.01 -15.60
C ILE A 34 -5.92 -2.20 -16.30
N ASP A 35 -5.86 -1.96 -17.61
CA ASP A 35 -4.63 -2.17 -18.39
C ASP A 35 -3.56 -1.17 -17.98
N PHE A 36 -3.95 0.07 -17.67
CA PHE A 36 -3.05 1.06 -17.07
C PHE A 36 -2.50 0.57 -15.73
N LEU A 37 -3.37 0.14 -14.82
CA LEU A 37 -2.94 -0.35 -13.50
C LEU A 37 -2.00 -1.56 -13.60
N ARG A 38 -2.17 -2.42 -14.61
CA ARG A 38 -1.29 -3.55 -14.90
C ARG A 38 0.05 -3.16 -15.53
N GLY A 39 0.17 -1.95 -16.05
CA GLY A 39 1.37 -1.49 -16.75
C GLY A 39 2.62 -1.49 -15.86
N GLY A 40 3.77 -1.73 -16.48
CA GLY A 40 5.07 -1.70 -15.82
C GLY A 40 5.18 -2.72 -14.67
N SER A 41 5.68 -2.26 -13.52
CA SER A 41 5.72 -3.05 -12.29
C SER A 41 4.36 -3.11 -11.57
N GLY A 42 3.32 -2.47 -12.11
CA GLY A 42 1.96 -2.44 -11.56
C GLY A 42 1.76 -1.30 -10.55
N VAL A 43 1.02 -1.57 -9.48
CA VAL A 43 0.68 -0.58 -8.45
C VAL A 43 1.69 -0.62 -7.29
N LEU A 44 2.12 0.56 -6.83
CA LEU A 44 2.87 0.73 -5.59
C LEU A 44 1.90 1.20 -4.49
N GLU A 45 1.55 0.33 -3.56
CA GLU A 45 0.64 0.65 -2.45
C GLU A 45 1.43 1.08 -1.21
N ILE A 46 1.39 2.36 -0.88
CA ILE A 46 2.02 2.92 0.32
C ILE A 46 1.10 2.79 1.52
N SER A 47 1.64 2.37 2.67
CA SER A 47 0.89 2.15 3.91
C SER A 47 -0.21 1.09 3.73
N ALA A 48 0.17 -0.06 3.15
CA ALA A 48 -0.75 -1.12 2.72
C ALA A 48 -1.53 -1.79 3.86
N GLY A 49 -1.15 -1.55 5.11
CA GLY A 49 -1.83 -2.10 6.26
C GLY A 49 -1.76 -3.61 6.30
N LYS A 50 -2.92 -4.26 6.36
CA LYS A 50 -3.00 -5.72 6.30
C LYS A 50 -2.81 -6.28 4.88
N GLY A 51 -2.72 -5.42 3.86
CA GLY A 51 -2.62 -5.83 2.46
C GLY A 51 -3.96 -6.18 1.81
N GLU A 52 -5.11 -5.79 2.38
CA GLU A 52 -6.43 -6.14 1.83
C GLU A 52 -6.65 -5.57 0.41
N LEU A 53 -6.22 -4.34 0.15
CA LEU A 53 -6.32 -3.71 -1.17
C LEU A 53 -5.35 -4.36 -2.16
N ALA A 54 -4.06 -4.46 -1.82
CA ALA A 54 -3.03 -5.13 -2.62
C ALA A 54 -3.45 -6.53 -3.04
N CYS A 55 -3.86 -7.36 -2.08
CA CYS A 55 -4.34 -8.71 -2.32
C CYS A 55 -5.58 -8.74 -3.21
N SER A 56 -6.51 -7.80 -3.04
CA SER A 56 -7.71 -7.73 -3.87
C SER A 56 -7.41 -7.31 -5.31
N LEU A 57 -6.56 -6.30 -5.52
CA LEU A 57 -6.10 -5.87 -6.85
C LEU A 57 -5.36 -7.01 -7.57
N ARG A 58 -4.46 -7.70 -6.87
CA ARG A 58 -3.71 -8.85 -7.40
C ARG A 58 -4.62 -9.99 -7.82
N ASN A 59 -5.53 -10.42 -6.95
CA ASN A 59 -6.28 -11.67 -7.15
C ASN A 59 -7.64 -11.47 -7.84
N ARG A 60 -8.20 -10.26 -7.87
CA ARG A 60 -9.45 -9.98 -8.60
C ARG A 60 -9.22 -9.32 -9.94
N TYR A 61 -8.14 -8.56 -10.08
CA TYR A 61 -7.84 -7.82 -11.31
C TYR A 61 -6.49 -8.16 -11.92
N GLY A 62 -5.69 -9.08 -11.37
CA GLY A 62 -4.41 -9.48 -11.95
C GLY A 62 -3.42 -8.32 -12.02
N VAL A 63 -3.64 -7.28 -11.20
CA VAL A 63 -2.78 -6.11 -11.13
C VAL A 63 -1.55 -6.50 -10.29
N PRO A 64 -0.32 -6.41 -10.82
CA PRO A 64 0.85 -6.56 -9.97
C PRO A 64 0.83 -5.47 -8.90
N VAL A 65 1.05 -5.82 -7.63
CA VAL A 65 1.10 -4.85 -6.54
C VAL A 65 2.36 -5.08 -5.72
N THR A 66 3.07 -4.01 -5.42
CA THR A 66 4.07 -3.94 -4.36
C THR A 66 3.47 -3.17 -3.19
N ALA A 67 3.17 -3.87 -2.11
CA ALA A 67 2.75 -3.30 -0.84
C ALA A 67 3.98 -2.79 -0.08
N VAL A 68 4.00 -1.51 0.26
CA VAL A 68 5.00 -0.88 1.12
C VAL A 68 4.36 -0.66 2.48
N GLU A 69 4.84 -1.40 3.47
CA GLU A 69 4.28 -1.39 4.82
C GLU A 69 5.34 -1.88 5.80
N PRO A 70 5.67 -1.14 6.88
CA PRO A 70 6.67 -1.56 7.85
C PRO A 70 6.27 -2.84 8.62
N ARG A 71 4.97 -3.16 8.65
CA ARG A 71 4.44 -4.40 9.26
C ARG A 71 4.39 -5.55 8.27
N SER A 72 4.42 -6.77 8.79
CA SER A 72 4.00 -7.96 8.05
C SER A 72 2.53 -7.84 7.61
N LEU A 73 2.24 -8.28 6.39
CA LEU A 73 0.87 -8.31 5.87
C LEU A 73 0.05 -9.41 6.54
N ASP A 74 -1.23 -9.14 6.84
CA ASP A 74 -2.18 -10.14 7.37
C ASP A 74 -3.22 -10.46 6.29
N LEU A 75 -2.87 -11.43 5.44
CA LEU A 75 -3.65 -11.78 4.26
C LEU A 75 -4.78 -12.77 4.54
N ARG A 76 -4.92 -13.28 5.78
CA ARG A 76 -5.92 -14.31 6.15
C ARG A 76 -7.34 -13.90 5.79
N LYS A 77 -7.71 -12.64 6.09
CA LYS A 77 -9.04 -12.09 5.77
C LYS A 77 -9.25 -11.94 4.27
N CYS A 78 -8.22 -11.53 3.54
CA CYS A 78 -8.31 -11.43 2.08
C CYS A 78 -8.51 -12.82 1.46
N HIS A 79 -7.70 -13.78 1.89
CA HIS A 79 -7.74 -15.17 1.44
C HIS A 79 -9.11 -15.81 1.70
N GLN A 80 -9.65 -15.69 2.92
CA GLN A 80 -10.98 -16.19 3.26
C GLN A 80 -12.09 -15.57 2.37
N ARG A 81 -12.02 -14.26 2.12
CA ARG A 81 -13.00 -13.57 1.25
C ARG A 81 -12.89 -13.97 -0.22
N LEU A 82 -11.68 -14.27 -0.70
CA LEU A 82 -11.45 -14.74 -2.07
C LEU A 82 -11.97 -16.17 -2.24
N LYS A 83 -11.65 -17.08 -1.32
CA LYS A 83 -12.18 -18.45 -1.30
C LYS A 83 -13.71 -18.47 -1.29
N TRP A 84 -14.32 -17.72 -0.37
CA TRP A 84 -15.78 -17.61 -0.32
C TRP A 84 -16.37 -17.09 -1.64
N SER A 85 -15.69 -16.13 -2.28
CA SER A 85 -16.12 -15.58 -3.57
C SER A 85 -16.04 -16.61 -4.70
N GLN A 86 -15.02 -17.47 -4.72
CA GLN A 86 -14.85 -18.56 -5.69
C GLN A 86 -15.91 -19.65 -5.48
N GLU A 87 -16.09 -20.11 -4.24
CA GLU A 87 -17.10 -21.12 -3.88
C GLU A 87 -18.52 -20.62 -4.18
N SER A 88 -18.82 -19.36 -3.86
CA SER A 88 -20.13 -18.75 -4.15
C SER A 88 -20.40 -18.62 -5.65
N ALA A 89 -19.37 -18.43 -6.47
CA ALA A 89 -19.51 -18.38 -7.93
C ALA A 89 -19.76 -19.79 -8.50
N ALA A 90 -18.97 -20.76 -8.07
CA ALA A 90 -19.12 -22.17 -8.43
C ALA A 90 -20.53 -22.70 -8.07
N ALA A 91 -21.01 -22.41 -6.86
CA ALA A 91 -22.33 -22.82 -6.39
C ALA A 91 -23.50 -22.21 -7.19
N ARG A 92 -23.30 -21.08 -7.88
CA ARG A 92 -24.34 -20.43 -8.68
C ARG A 92 -24.40 -20.92 -10.12
N GLY A 93 -23.56 -21.88 -10.51
CA GLY A 93 -23.43 -22.30 -11.91
C GLY A 93 -23.06 -21.15 -12.84
N LEU A 94 -22.59 -20.03 -12.28
CA LEU A 94 -21.96 -18.97 -13.04
C LEU A 94 -20.62 -19.53 -13.45
N ASP A 95 -20.60 -20.11 -14.65
CA ASP A 95 -19.35 -20.30 -15.34
C ASP A 95 -18.67 -18.93 -15.36
N THR A 96 -17.39 -18.88 -15.06
CA THR A 96 -16.62 -17.64 -14.84
C THR A 96 -16.45 -16.78 -16.11
N LEU A 97 -17.34 -16.96 -17.09
CA LEU A 97 -17.37 -16.41 -18.44
C LEU A 97 -18.16 -15.08 -18.55
N ASP A 98 -19.11 -14.79 -17.66
CA ASP A 98 -19.95 -13.57 -17.75
C ASP A 98 -19.61 -12.45 -16.75
N ALA A 99 -18.65 -12.67 -15.85
CA ALA A 99 -17.97 -11.56 -15.17
C ALA A 99 -16.87 -11.07 -16.12
N PRO A 100 -16.71 -9.74 -16.34
CA PRO A 100 -15.74 -9.23 -17.30
C PRO A 100 -14.41 -9.95 -17.14
N THR A 101 -13.88 -10.42 -18.26
CA THR A 101 -12.69 -11.27 -18.44
C THR A 101 -11.51 -10.83 -17.59
N LEU A 102 -11.47 -11.28 -16.33
CA LEU A 102 -10.40 -10.98 -15.39
C LEU A 102 -9.63 -12.27 -15.12
N PRO A 103 -8.41 -12.43 -15.68
CA PRO A 103 -7.65 -13.69 -15.70
C PRO A 103 -7.40 -14.33 -14.32
N CYS A 104 -7.38 -13.56 -13.25
CA CYS A 104 -7.08 -14.05 -11.90
C CYS A 104 -8.30 -14.57 -11.11
N CYS A 105 -9.54 -14.26 -11.55
CA CYS A 105 -10.75 -14.82 -10.92
C CYS A 105 -10.85 -16.35 -11.07
N ARG A 106 -10.04 -16.92 -11.98
CA ARG A 106 -10.07 -18.32 -12.40
C ARG A 106 -8.92 -19.15 -11.84
N SER A 107 -7.90 -18.51 -11.26
CA SER A 107 -6.82 -19.25 -10.59
C SER A 107 -7.37 -19.82 -9.29
N PRO A 108 -7.25 -21.14 -9.04
CA PRO A 108 -7.56 -21.70 -7.72
C PRO A 108 -6.55 -21.21 -6.67
N GLU A 109 -5.37 -20.78 -7.10
CA GLU A 109 -4.30 -20.31 -6.25
C GLU A 109 -4.39 -18.79 -6.02
N ILE A 110 -4.50 -18.40 -4.75
CA ILE A 110 -4.49 -17.01 -4.30
C ILE A 110 -3.04 -16.59 -4.13
N VAL A 111 -2.62 -15.60 -4.90
CA VAL A 111 -1.23 -15.12 -4.96
C VAL A 111 -1.06 -13.93 -4.02
N ALA A 112 -0.05 -13.99 -3.15
CA ALA A 112 0.32 -12.87 -2.30
C ALA A 112 0.84 -11.68 -3.15
N PRO A 113 0.53 -10.42 -2.77
CA PRO A 113 1.19 -9.27 -3.36
C PRO A 113 2.67 -9.26 -2.95
N ARG A 114 3.52 -8.58 -3.73
CA ARG A 114 4.89 -8.33 -3.29
C ARG A 114 4.87 -7.45 -2.04
N HIS A 115 5.74 -7.70 -1.08
CA HIS A 115 5.84 -6.89 0.14
C HIS A 115 7.25 -6.29 0.26
N LEU A 116 7.30 -4.96 0.36
CA LEU A 116 8.51 -4.21 0.69
C LEU A 116 8.35 -3.68 2.12
N ARG A 117 8.95 -4.39 3.06
CA ARG A 117 8.84 -4.10 4.49
C ARG A 117 9.78 -2.98 4.92
N ILE A 118 9.33 -1.74 4.72
CA ILE A 118 10.10 -0.52 5.04
C ILE A 118 9.15 0.58 5.54
N PHE A 119 9.70 1.55 6.27
CA PHE A 119 9.04 2.85 6.43
C PHE A 119 9.17 3.70 5.15
N TRP A 120 8.09 4.33 4.72
CA TRP A 120 8.10 5.15 3.51
C TRP A 120 8.50 6.61 3.80
N HIS A 121 9.63 7.05 3.25
CA HIS A 121 10.08 8.45 3.29
C HIS A 121 11.03 8.76 2.13
N ALA A 122 11.36 10.03 1.90
CA ALA A 122 12.10 10.47 0.70
C ALA A 122 13.48 9.82 0.48
N GLY A 123 14.13 9.34 1.55
CA GLY A 123 15.44 8.70 1.45
C GLY A 123 15.39 7.31 0.81
N VAL A 124 14.28 6.57 0.96
CA VAL A 124 14.26 5.14 0.60
C VAL A 124 14.40 4.85 -0.90
N TRP A 125 14.18 5.85 -1.77
CA TRP A 125 14.43 5.77 -3.20
C TRP A 125 15.63 6.59 -3.67
N LYS A 126 16.29 7.33 -2.76
CA LYS A 126 17.40 8.24 -3.07
C LYS A 126 18.75 7.65 -2.69
N ASP A 127 18.87 7.00 -1.55
CA ASP A 127 20.15 6.51 -1.03
C ASP A 127 20.02 5.16 -0.29
N GLN A 128 21.06 4.33 -0.39
CA GLN A 128 21.08 2.96 0.16
C GLN A 128 21.03 2.97 1.69
N ARG A 129 21.67 3.96 2.32
CA ARG A 129 21.76 4.08 3.79
C ARG A 129 20.39 4.34 4.40
N SER A 130 19.64 5.30 3.87
CA SER A 130 18.26 5.59 4.29
C SER A 130 17.34 4.40 4.06
N LEU A 131 17.49 3.70 2.93
CA LEU A 131 16.72 2.49 2.66
C LEU A 131 16.99 1.40 3.71
N HIS A 132 18.27 1.15 4.04
CA HIS A 132 18.65 0.20 5.07
C HIS A 132 18.13 0.60 6.45
N ALA A 133 18.21 1.88 6.81
CA ALA A 133 17.68 2.39 8.08
C ALA A 133 16.15 2.21 8.15
N ALA A 134 15.43 2.52 7.08
CA ALA A 134 13.98 2.34 7.00
C ALA A 134 13.55 0.87 7.08
N TRP A 135 14.35 -0.03 6.49
CA TRP A 135 14.17 -1.47 6.57
C TRP A 135 14.46 -1.98 7.99
N ALA A 136 15.62 -1.64 8.56
CA ALA A 136 16.01 -2.05 9.91
C ALA A 136 14.97 -1.61 10.94
N ALA A 137 14.50 -0.36 10.86
CA ALA A 137 13.44 0.14 11.71
C ALA A 137 12.13 -0.65 11.53
N ALA A 138 11.73 -0.96 10.30
CA ALA A 138 10.51 -1.75 10.03
C ALA A 138 10.59 -3.18 10.60
N HIS A 139 11.80 -3.75 10.68
CA HIS A 139 12.04 -5.07 11.28
C HIS A 139 12.18 -5.02 12.80
N ALA A 140 12.59 -3.88 13.36
CA ALA A 140 12.68 -3.65 14.81
C ALA A 140 11.33 -3.29 15.46
N VAL A 141 10.44 -2.57 14.77
CA VAL A 141 9.18 -2.11 15.37
C VAL A 141 8.21 -3.27 15.71
N ARG A 142 7.42 -3.05 16.76
CA ARG A 142 6.32 -3.93 17.19
C ARG A 142 5.02 -3.13 17.32
N TRP A 143 3.89 -3.82 17.43
CA TRP A 143 2.58 -3.20 17.57
C TRP A 143 2.03 -3.40 18.98
N SER A 144 1.53 -2.30 19.56
CA SER A 144 1.00 -2.21 20.91
C SER A 144 -0.44 -1.68 20.92
N SER A 145 -1.06 -1.56 22.10
CA SER A 145 -2.38 -0.91 22.26
C SER A 145 -2.41 0.54 21.76
N GLN A 146 -1.25 1.20 21.75
CA GLN A 146 -1.09 2.62 21.39
C GLN A 146 -0.61 2.83 19.96
N GLY A 147 -0.44 1.76 19.19
CA GLY A 147 0.04 1.82 17.80
C GLY A 147 1.41 1.19 17.64
N LEU A 148 2.24 1.76 16.77
CA LEU A 148 3.59 1.25 16.48
C LEU A 148 4.55 1.68 17.59
N THR A 149 5.41 0.79 18.11
CA THR A 149 6.30 1.09 19.25
C THR A 149 7.77 0.76 18.99
N GLU A 150 8.66 1.55 19.63
CA GLU A 150 10.13 1.54 19.43
C GLU A 150 10.92 0.50 20.27
N THR A 151 10.36 -0.02 21.37
CA THR A 151 11.13 -0.80 22.36
C THR A 151 10.87 -2.32 22.32
N GLU A 152 11.94 -3.11 22.35
CA GLU A 152 11.93 -4.51 22.81
C GLU A 152 11.57 -4.53 24.29
N THR A 153 10.42 -5.09 24.63
CA THR A 153 10.21 -5.69 25.94
C THR A 153 10.21 -7.20 25.73
N GLU A 154 11.06 -7.92 26.46
CA GLU A 154 11.08 -9.38 26.50
C GLU A 154 9.71 -9.89 26.94
N VAL A 155 8.78 -10.10 26.01
CA VAL A 155 7.48 -10.69 26.32
C VAL A 155 7.13 -11.72 25.27
N ASP A 156 6.94 -12.92 25.80
CA ASP A 156 6.67 -14.20 25.16
C ASP A 156 5.72 -14.11 23.94
N HIS A 157 6.16 -14.72 22.84
CA HIS A 157 5.75 -14.43 21.48
C HIS A 157 4.35 -14.93 21.05
N GLU A 158 3.51 -15.44 21.95
CA GLU A 158 2.36 -16.26 21.54
C GLU A 158 0.96 -15.72 21.83
N LYS A 159 0.76 -14.55 22.46
CA LYS A 159 -0.59 -14.12 22.83
C LYS A 159 -0.89 -12.66 22.50
N GLN A 160 -2.19 -12.39 22.33
CA GLN A 160 -2.83 -11.06 22.23
C GLN A 160 -2.41 -10.05 23.32
N GLU A 161 -1.55 -10.42 24.27
CA GLU A 161 -1.03 -9.61 25.35
C GLU A 161 0.02 -8.57 24.87
N ALA A 162 0.72 -8.79 23.75
CA ALA A 162 1.59 -7.75 23.15
C ALA A 162 0.81 -6.49 22.75
N TYR A 163 -0.48 -6.63 22.42
CA TYR A 163 -1.38 -5.49 22.18
C TYR A 163 -1.76 -4.74 23.46
N LEU A 164 -1.41 -5.19 24.67
CA LEU A 164 -1.75 -4.51 25.93
C LEU A 164 -0.60 -3.66 26.49
N ASP A 165 0.64 -3.91 26.04
CA ASP A 165 1.73 -2.99 26.31
C ASP A 165 1.43 -1.66 25.62
N LYS A 166 1.81 -0.56 26.27
CA LYS A 166 1.65 0.78 25.71
C LYS A 166 2.86 1.15 24.86
N GLY A 167 4.07 0.72 25.25
CA GLY A 167 5.34 1.07 24.60
C GLY A 167 5.52 2.58 24.32
N VAL A 168 6.63 2.95 23.67
CA VAL A 168 6.85 4.32 23.19
C VAL A 168 6.37 4.44 21.75
N PRO A 169 5.41 5.32 21.41
CA PRO A 169 4.94 5.47 20.03
C PRO A 169 6.06 5.81 19.07
N PHE A 170 6.18 5.05 17.99
CA PHE A 170 7.15 5.30 16.92
C PHE A 170 6.86 6.64 16.27
N ARG A 171 7.84 7.54 16.33
CA ARG A 171 7.75 8.84 15.66
C ARG A 171 8.57 8.79 14.39
N GLN A 172 7.93 8.98 13.24
CA GLN A 172 8.68 9.00 11.98
C GLN A 172 9.83 10.02 12.04
N SER A 173 9.69 11.12 12.81
CA SER A 173 10.72 12.15 13.03
C SER A 173 12.08 11.61 13.55
N THR A 174 12.13 10.44 14.18
CA THR A 174 13.39 9.81 14.64
C THR A 174 14.20 9.18 13.51
N LEU A 175 13.57 8.78 12.40
CA LEU A 175 14.26 8.29 11.19
C LEU A 175 15.01 9.38 10.42
N TRP A 176 14.79 10.65 10.76
CA TRP A 176 15.37 11.80 10.05
C TRP A 176 16.58 12.40 10.79
N ALA A 177 16.92 11.87 11.96
CA ALA A 177 18.19 12.17 12.59
C ALA A 177 19.28 11.49 11.76
N GLU A 178 20.18 12.27 11.16
CA GLU A 178 21.39 11.75 10.52
C GLU A 178 22.10 10.87 11.56
N SER A 179 22.04 9.54 11.40
CA SER A 179 22.79 8.65 12.28
C SER A 179 24.26 8.70 11.86
N ASP A 180 25.17 8.83 12.82
CA ASP A 180 26.62 8.78 12.62
C ASP A 180 27.17 7.34 12.68
N GLU A 181 26.30 6.33 12.55
CA GLU A 181 26.71 4.92 12.71
C GLU A 181 27.51 4.42 11.49
N PRO A 182 28.65 3.74 11.72
CA PRO A 182 29.54 3.29 10.66
C PRO A 182 28.91 2.22 9.77
N ALA A 183 29.37 2.20 8.51
CA ALA A 183 28.93 1.24 7.51
C ALA A 183 29.22 -0.20 7.96
N TRP A 184 28.24 -1.06 7.79
CA TRP A 184 28.33 -2.50 8.07
C TRP A 184 29.27 -3.15 7.03
N ASP A 185 30.28 -3.90 7.49
CA ASP A 185 31.26 -4.61 6.66
C ASP A 185 30.69 -5.94 6.11
N ASP A 186 30.85 -6.17 4.81
CA ASP A 186 30.29 -7.28 4.02
C ASP A 186 30.96 -8.67 4.25
N ALA A 187 31.60 -8.93 5.40
CA ALA A 187 32.65 -9.95 5.48
C ALA A 187 32.36 -11.27 6.22
N GLU A 188 31.16 -11.55 6.74
CA GLU A 188 30.90 -12.82 7.45
C GLU A 188 29.74 -13.63 6.85
N GLU A 189 30.05 -14.28 5.73
CA GLU A 189 29.30 -15.40 5.16
C GLU A 189 30.02 -16.71 5.54
N SER A 190 29.58 -17.42 6.59
CA SER A 190 29.63 -18.89 6.62
C SER A 190 29.01 -19.53 7.86
N ALA A 191 28.31 -20.64 7.59
CA ALA A 191 27.94 -21.77 8.45
C ALA A 191 26.64 -21.68 9.27
N LEU A 192 25.64 -22.49 8.86
CA LEU A 192 24.55 -22.99 9.71
C LEU A 192 24.34 -24.50 9.48
N PRO A 193 23.94 -25.28 10.50
CA PRO A 193 23.68 -26.71 10.40
C PRO A 193 22.20 -27.06 10.19
N GLU A 194 21.97 -28.35 9.87
CA GLU A 194 20.73 -28.95 9.36
C GLU A 194 19.73 -29.47 10.42
N GLY A 195 18.43 -29.45 10.04
CA GLY A 195 17.32 -30.29 10.55
C GLY A 195 16.52 -29.71 11.72
N GLY A 196 15.18 -29.78 11.84
CA GLY A 196 14.10 -30.30 11.00
C GLY A 196 12.73 -30.19 11.73
N ILE A 197 11.65 -30.39 10.96
CA ILE A 197 10.23 -30.71 11.30
C ILE A 197 9.22 -29.56 11.51
N VAL A 198 8.19 -29.65 10.66
CA VAL A 198 7.06 -28.80 10.23
C VAL A 198 5.98 -28.45 11.27
N SER A 199 5.48 -27.20 11.26
CA SER A 199 4.06 -26.81 11.47
C SER A 199 3.78 -25.35 11.04
N ASP A 200 2.54 -25.07 10.59
CA ASP A 200 1.97 -23.77 10.14
C ASP A 200 2.42 -23.17 8.78
N GLU A 201 2.96 -24.00 7.88
CA GLU A 201 3.62 -23.62 6.60
C GLU A 201 2.79 -22.93 5.49
N ASP A 202 1.48 -22.66 5.63
CA ASP A 202 0.69 -22.17 4.48
C ASP A 202 0.61 -20.64 4.30
N PHE A 203 1.42 -19.85 5.02
CA PHE A 203 1.57 -18.42 4.74
C PHE A 203 3.01 -17.95 4.95
N LYS A 204 3.86 -18.17 3.93
CA LYS A 204 5.20 -17.59 3.89
C LYS A 204 5.11 -16.10 3.56
N GLU A 205 5.66 -15.27 4.44
CA GLU A 205 5.93 -13.86 4.18
C GLU A 205 6.67 -13.73 2.85
N THR A 206 6.17 -12.90 1.93
CA THR A 206 6.73 -12.79 0.59
C THR A 206 7.71 -11.63 0.53
N GLU A 207 8.91 -11.84 1.06
CA GLU A 207 10.03 -10.92 0.85
C GLU A 207 10.67 -11.15 -0.52
N LEU A 208 11.25 -10.10 -1.10
CA LEU A 208 11.80 -10.14 -2.45
C LEU A 208 13.31 -10.28 -2.44
N ASP A 209 13.86 -11.20 -3.24
CA ASP A 209 15.28 -11.25 -3.55
C ASP A 209 15.71 -10.07 -4.44
N GLU A 210 17.01 -9.92 -4.70
CA GLU A 210 17.61 -8.89 -5.55
C GLU A 210 16.99 -8.78 -6.96
N THR A 211 16.37 -9.86 -7.44
CA THR A 211 15.68 -9.94 -8.74
C THR A 211 14.17 -9.65 -8.65
N GLY A 212 13.61 -9.54 -7.45
CA GLY A 212 12.19 -9.33 -7.22
C GLY A 212 11.35 -10.61 -7.14
N ARG A 213 11.96 -11.77 -6.85
CA ARG A 213 11.26 -13.05 -6.60
C ARG A 213 11.08 -13.30 -5.10
N VAL A 214 10.07 -14.08 -4.75
CA VAL A 214 9.78 -14.47 -3.35
C VAL A 214 10.98 -15.24 -2.78
N LEU A 215 11.52 -14.78 -1.65
CA LEU A 215 12.56 -15.46 -0.86
C LEU A 215 11.93 -16.69 -0.18
N GLU A 216 12.46 -17.88 -0.47
CA GLU A 216 12.30 -19.02 0.43
C GLU A 216 13.29 -18.84 1.59
N LEU A 217 12.76 -18.71 2.81
CA LEU A 217 13.51 -18.45 4.03
C LEU A 217 14.45 -19.63 4.36
N GLY A 218 15.76 -19.40 4.26
CA GLY A 218 16.80 -20.34 4.69
C GLY A 218 18.16 -19.68 5.00
N GLY A 219 18.34 -18.40 4.65
CA GLY A 219 19.44 -17.54 5.11
C GLY A 219 18.85 -16.22 5.61
N GLY A 220 19.43 -15.63 6.65
CA GLY A 220 18.87 -14.48 7.37
C GLY A 220 18.35 -13.35 6.49
N LEU A 221 17.39 -12.59 7.03
CA LEU A 221 16.73 -11.46 6.36
C LEU A 221 17.77 -10.44 5.87
N LYS A 222 17.82 -10.17 4.55
CA LYS A 222 18.72 -9.17 3.95
C LYS A 222 17.93 -7.91 3.57
N PRO A 223 18.49 -6.70 3.77
CA PRO A 223 17.84 -5.48 3.33
C PRO A 223 17.72 -5.41 1.79
N PRO A 224 16.69 -4.73 1.26
CA PRO A 224 16.51 -4.58 -0.18
C PRO A 224 17.60 -3.68 -0.80
N SER A 225 18.00 -3.97 -2.03
CA SER A 225 18.91 -3.10 -2.79
C SER A 225 18.18 -1.84 -3.30
N LEU A 226 18.89 -0.70 -3.32
CA LEU A 226 18.36 0.56 -3.85
C LEU A 226 18.00 0.42 -5.34
N ALA A 227 18.75 -0.40 -6.09
CA ALA A 227 18.46 -0.69 -7.49
C ALA A 227 17.10 -1.40 -7.65
N MET A 228 16.78 -2.37 -6.79
CA MET A 228 15.47 -3.02 -6.77
C MET A 228 14.36 -2.04 -6.42
N VAL A 229 14.53 -1.25 -5.34
CA VAL A 229 13.50 -0.30 -4.90
C VAL A 229 13.24 0.75 -5.98
N ARG A 230 14.29 1.33 -6.57
CA ARG A 230 14.16 2.27 -7.70
C ARG A 230 13.41 1.63 -8.86
N ARG A 231 13.76 0.41 -9.28
CA ARG A 231 13.05 -0.31 -10.35
C ARG A 231 11.56 -0.50 -10.06
N LEU A 232 11.19 -0.87 -8.83
CA LEU A 232 9.80 -1.03 -8.44
C LEU A 232 9.06 0.31 -8.40
N CYS A 233 9.69 1.33 -7.84
CA CYS A 233 9.13 2.66 -7.65
C CYS A 233 8.98 3.44 -8.95
N THR A 234 9.97 3.45 -9.84
CA THR A 234 9.89 4.17 -11.13
C THR A 234 9.22 3.37 -12.22
N GLY A 235 9.16 2.04 -12.07
CA GLY A 235 8.48 1.15 -13.01
C GLY A 235 6.98 1.05 -12.77
N CYS A 236 6.44 1.56 -11.66
CA CYS A 236 5.02 1.40 -11.33
C CYS A 236 4.14 2.30 -12.21
N SER A 237 2.91 1.86 -12.47
CA SER A 237 1.92 2.64 -13.20
C SER A 237 1.23 3.68 -12.31
N CYS A 238 1.04 3.35 -11.03
CA CYS A 238 0.29 4.19 -10.10
C CYS A 238 0.76 4.01 -8.66
N VAL A 239 0.84 5.12 -7.93
CA VAL A 239 1.08 5.16 -6.48
C VAL A 239 -0.27 5.25 -5.76
N VAL A 240 -0.61 4.29 -4.93
CA VAL A 240 -1.89 4.29 -4.20
C VAL A 240 -1.66 4.26 -2.70
N ALA A 241 -2.55 4.86 -1.93
CA ALA A 241 -2.49 4.77 -0.47
C ALA A 241 -3.88 4.96 0.14
N LEU A 242 -4.37 3.97 0.87
CA LEU A 242 -5.70 4.03 1.52
C LEU A 242 -5.51 4.20 3.03
N HIS A 243 -5.92 5.35 3.55
CA HIS A 243 -5.71 5.70 4.96
C HIS A 243 -4.23 5.69 5.33
N ALA A 244 -3.45 6.43 4.54
CA ALA A 244 -2.00 6.51 4.67
C ALA A 244 -1.60 7.31 5.91
N ASP A 245 -1.43 6.62 7.04
CA ASP A 245 -0.94 7.21 8.28
C ASP A 245 0.52 7.66 8.11
N GLN A 246 0.80 8.93 8.42
CA GLN A 246 2.10 9.62 8.29
C GLN A 246 2.72 9.68 6.88
N ALA A 247 2.48 8.69 6.02
CA ALA A 247 3.09 8.52 4.69
C ALA A 247 2.36 9.24 3.53
N ALA A 248 1.19 9.84 3.77
CA ALA A 248 0.38 10.47 2.72
C ALA A 248 1.15 11.53 1.91
N GLU A 249 1.89 12.42 2.59
CA GLU A 249 2.72 13.43 1.92
C GLU A 249 3.85 12.79 1.10
N GLY A 250 4.54 11.81 1.68
CA GLY A 250 5.62 11.10 1.01
C GLY A 250 5.15 10.39 -0.26
N ALA A 251 3.95 9.80 -0.25
CA ALA A 251 3.35 9.17 -1.42
C ALA A 251 3.05 10.18 -2.54
N VAL A 252 2.41 11.31 -2.21
CA VAL A 252 2.08 12.36 -3.20
C VAL A 252 3.34 13.02 -3.75
N ARG A 253 4.31 13.38 -2.90
CA ARG A 253 5.59 13.96 -3.34
C ARG A 253 6.34 13.02 -4.26
N PHE A 254 6.44 11.75 -3.90
CA PHE A 254 7.11 10.75 -4.73
C PHE A 254 6.46 10.68 -6.12
N ALA A 255 5.13 10.56 -6.18
CA ALA A 255 4.42 10.50 -7.44
C ALA A 255 4.61 11.77 -8.27
N ALA A 256 4.53 12.95 -7.64
CA ALA A 256 4.71 14.23 -8.31
C ALA A 256 6.15 14.41 -8.85
N GLU A 257 7.17 14.06 -8.07
CA GLU A 257 8.60 14.11 -8.42
C GLU A 257 8.93 13.23 -9.63
N HIS A 258 8.23 12.09 -9.77
CA HIS A 258 8.46 11.12 -10.85
C HIS A 258 7.43 11.20 -11.98
N GLY A 259 6.49 12.15 -11.93
CA GLY A 259 5.42 12.28 -12.93
C GLY A 259 4.46 11.10 -13.00
N LEU A 260 4.32 10.34 -11.91
CA LEU A 260 3.47 9.15 -11.83
C LEU A 260 2.01 9.53 -11.49
N ALA A 261 1.08 8.70 -11.95
CA ALA A 261 -0.29 8.74 -11.47
C ALA A 261 -0.35 8.38 -9.98
N PHE A 262 -1.31 8.97 -9.26
CA PHE A 262 -1.51 8.61 -7.86
C PHE A 262 -2.97 8.69 -7.41
N ALA A 263 -3.28 7.97 -6.33
CA ALA A 263 -4.53 8.09 -5.60
C ALA A 263 -4.32 7.84 -4.10
N VAL A 264 -4.53 8.86 -3.28
CA VAL A 264 -4.26 8.84 -1.84
C VAL A 264 -5.50 9.25 -1.07
N VAL A 265 -5.94 8.42 -0.15
CA VAL A 265 -7.00 8.72 0.82
C VAL A 265 -6.36 9.06 2.17
N PRO A 266 -6.19 10.34 2.52
CA PRO A 266 -5.67 10.72 3.84
C PRO A 266 -6.69 10.46 4.95
N CYS A 267 -6.21 10.13 6.15
CA CYS A 267 -7.03 9.89 7.35
C CYS A 267 -6.64 10.78 8.54
N CYS A 268 -5.34 10.89 8.80
CA CYS A 268 -4.76 11.49 10.00
C CYS A 268 -3.77 12.60 9.62
N VAL A 269 -3.78 13.71 10.37
CA VAL A 269 -2.97 14.90 10.05
C VAL A 269 -1.56 14.81 10.61
N TYR A 270 -1.41 14.20 11.80
CA TYR A 270 -0.15 14.10 12.53
C TYR A 270 0.54 15.48 12.67
N ALA A 271 -0.22 16.50 13.10
CA ALA A 271 0.26 17.88 13.17
C ALA A 271 1.48 18.05 14.10
N GLU A 272 1.58 17.22 15.15
CA GLU A 272 2.73 17.19 16.07
C GLU A 272 3.99 16.59 15.44
N ASP A 273 3.84 15.57 14.58
CA ASP A 273 4.96 14.95 13.86
C ASP A 273 5.39 15.77 12.65
N PHE A 274 4.47 16.54 12.07
CA PHE A 274 4.71 17.38 10.90
C PHE A 274 4.43 18.86 11.16
N PRO A 275 5.06 19.47 12.19
CA PRO A 275 4.78 20.84 12.61
C PRO A 275 5.25 21.88 11.59
N LYS A 276 6.00 21.47 10.56
CA LYS A 276 6.51 22.30 9.46
C LYS A 276 5.60 22.31 8.22
N ARG A 277 4.54 21.48 8.15
CA ARG A 277 3.61 21.50 7.01
C ARG A 277 2.86 22.82 6.94
N ARG A 278 2.99 23.52 5.81
CA ARG A 278 2.34 24.80 5.55
C ARG A 278 1.67 24.77 4.18
N LEU A 279 0.48 25.33 4.09
CA LEU A 279 -0.16 25.67 2.83
C LEU A 279 0.61 26.82 2.14
N PRO A 280 0.41 27.07 0.84
CA PRO A 280 1.08 28.14 0.11
C PRO A 280 0.88 29.54 0.72
N ASP A 281 -0.24 29.77 1.40
CA ASP A 281 -0.56 31.01 2.10
C ASP A 281 0.05 31.10 3.51
N GLY A 282 0.86 30.12 3.90
CA GLY A 282 1.54 30.06 5.20
C GLY A 282 0.68 29.48 6.34
N ARG A 283 -0.58 29.09 6.11
CA ARG A 283 -1.40 28.46 7.15
C ARG A 283 -0.83 27.08 7.56
N PRO A 284 -0.86 26.71 8.85
CA PRO A 284 -0.43 25.39 9.29
C PRO A 284 -1.45 24.30 8.94
N VAL A 285 -0.94 23.11 8.60
CA VAL A 285 -1.77 21.95 8.25
C VAL A 285 -2.13 21.18 9.52
N THR A 286 -3.22 21.58 10.18
CA THR A 286 -3.68 20.99 11.47
C THR A 286 -5.03 20.28 11.42
N SER A 287 -5.70 20.32 10.26
CA SER A 287 -7.00 19.66 10.05
C SER A 287 -6.95 18.74 8.83
N LEU A 288 -7.88 17.78 8.75
CA LEU A 288 -7.97 16.89 7.58
C LEU A 288 -8.24 17.67 6.29
N ASN A 289 -9.08 18.72 6.35
CA ASN A 289 -9.36 19.55 5.19
C ASN A 289 -8.10 20.29 4.73
N ALA A 290 -7.33 20.86 5.67
CA ALA A 290 -6.04 21.47 5.35
C ALA A 290 -5.03 20.45 4.79
N LEU A 291 -5.06 19.19 5.27
CA LEU A 291 -4.22 18.13 4.71
C LEU A 291 -4.64 17.79 3.28
N ILE A 292 -5.94 17.68 2.99
CA ILE A 292 -6.44 17.44 1.62
C ILE A 292 -6.03 18.58 0.69
N GLU A 293 -6.17 19.84 1.13
CA GLU A 293 -5.73 21.03 0.39
C GLU A 293 -4.21 20.99 0.13
N TYR A 294 -3.42 20.67 1.16
CA TYR A 294 -1.97 20.56 1.08
C TYR A 294 -1.51 19.46 0.11
N LEU A 295 -2.11 18.26 0.18
CA LEU A 295 -1.79 17.16 -0.72
C LEU A 295 -2.23 17.46 -2.16
N THR A 296 -3.36 18.15 -2.35
CA THR A 296 -3.80 18.57 -3.68
C THR A 296 -2.80 19.55 -4.29
N TRP A 297 -2.35 20.54 -3.50
CA TRP A 297 -1.29 21.46 -3.94
C TRP A 297 0.01 20.74 -4.29
N LEU A 298 0.48 19.81 -3.45
CA LEU A 298 1.67 19.01 -3.74
C LEU A 298 1.54 18.17 -5.02
N GLY A 299 0.35 17.69 -5.33
CA GLY A 299 0.07 16.92 -6.54
C GLY A 299 0.12 17.72 -7.84
N GLY A 300 0.15 19.06 -7.76
CA GLY A 300 0.17 19.96 -8.91
C GLY A 300 -1.20 20.19 -9.56
N GLU A 301 -1.21 20.88 -10.70
CA GLU A 301 -2.43 21.37 -11.36
C GLU A 301 -3.42 20.25 -11.76
N GLU A 302 -2.91 19.06 -12.05
CA GLU A 302 -3.73 17.89 -12.44
C GLU A 302 -4.36 17.15 -11.25
N ALA A 303 -3.98 17.51 -10.02
CA ALA A 303 -4.51 16.89 -8.82
C ALA A 303 -5.97 17.27 -8.61
N LYS A 304 -6.80 16.26 -8.36
CA LYS A 304 -8.24 16.34 -8.17
C LYS A 304 -8.64 15.68 -6.86
N VAL A 305 -9.84 16.02 -6.39
CA VAL A 305 -10.41 15.50 -5.15
C VAL A 305 -11.77 14.88 -5.45
N GLU A 306 -12.04 13.70 -4.89
CA GLU A 306 -13.33 13.02 -5.01
C GLU A 306 -13.75 12.39 -3.68
N THR A 307 -15.07 12.27 -3.44
CA THR A 307 -15.63 11.59 -2.26
C THR A 307 -16.09 10.19 -2.61
N LEU A 308 -15.51 9.19 -1.94
CA LEU A 308 -15.77 7.77 -2.15
C LEU A 308 -16.95 7.25 -1.30
N GLN A 309 -17.62 6.22 -1.79
CA GLN A 309 -18.86 5.69 -1.21
C GLN A 309 -18.64 4.70 -0.06
N PHE A 310 -17.82 5.07 0.93
CA PHE A 310 -17.67 4.32 2.19
C PHE A 310 -17.67 5.26 3.40
N SER A 311 -17.87 4.72 4.60
CA SER A 311 -17.93 5.50 5.85
C SER A 311 -16.56 5.90 6.38
N GLY A 312 -16.47 7.02 7.10
CA GLY A 312 -15.24 7.48 7.73
C GLY A 312 -14.48 8.44 6.81
N LYS A 313 -13.15 8.37 6.81
CA LYS A 313 -12.30 9.23 5.99
C LYS A 313 -12.31 8.72 4.54
N ASN A 314 -13.08 9.37 3.68
CA ASN A 314 -13.46 8.84 2.37
C ASN A 314 -13.16 9.79 1.21
N VAL A 315 -12.33 10.80 1.42
CA VAL A 315 -11.92 11.73 0.36
C VAL A 315 -10.61 11.23 -0.24
N VAL A 316 -10.57 11.06 -1.55
CA VAL A 316 -9.36 10.72 -2.30
C VAL A 316 -8.80 11.97 -2.97
N VAL A 317 -7.49 12.18 -2.86
CA VAL A 317 -6.70 13.10 -3.67
C VAL A 317 -5.98 12.28 -4.73
N PHE A 318 -6.14 12.62 -6.00
CA PHE A 318 -5.60 11.80 -7.09
C PHE A 318 -5.15 12.65 -8.27
N SER A 319 -4.25 12.11 -9.08
CA SER A 319 -3.86 12.68 -10.36
C SER A 319 -3.74 11.57 -11.41
N LYS A 320 -4.19 11.86 -12.63
CA LYS A 320 -4.07 10.97 -13.78
C LYS A 320 -2.67 11.12 -14.41
N PRO A 321 -2.19 10.12 -15.16
CA PRO A 321 -0.87 10.22 -15.79
C PRO A 321 -0.79 11.46 -16.69
N LYS A 322 0.28 12.23 -16.56
CA LYS A 322 0.50 13.47 -17.35
C LYS A 322 0.67 13.21 -18.85
N CYS A 323 0.98 11.98 -19.23
CA CYS A 323 1.03 11.53 -20.61
C CYS A 323 0.19 10.25 -20.74
N PRO A 324 -0.80 10.16 -21.64
CA PRO A 324 -1.45 8.90 -21.93
C PRO A 324 -0.37 7.94 -22.44
N VAL A 325 -0.19 6.81 -21.76
CA VAL A 325 0.66 5.74 -22.25
C VAL A 325 0.14 5.39 -23.64
N THR A 326 0.88 5.76 -24.69
CA THR A 326 0.60 5.28 -26.04
C THR A 326 0.54 3.77 -25.94
N ALA A 327 -0.64 3.20 -26.20
CA ALA A 327 -0.83 1.76 -26.29
C ALA A 327 0.35 1.22 -27.12
N ALA A 328 1.16 0.36 -26.50
CA ALA A 328 2.27 -0.28 -27.19
C ALA A 328 1.67 -0.90 -28.45
N SER A 329 2.08 -0.37 -29.60
CA SER A 329 1.63 -0.85 -30.89
C SER A 329 2.11 -2.29 -30.97
N THR A 330 1.17 -3.23 -30.95
CA THR A 330 1.41 -4.63 -31.26
C THR A 330 2.01 -4.68 -32.66
N LEU A 331 3.33 -4.78 -32.75
CA LEU A 331 3.98 -5.19 -33.98
C LEU A 331 3.90 -6.71 -34.05
N VAL A 332 3.21 -7.13 -35.11
CA VAL A 332 3.00 -8.48 -35.63
C VAL A 332 4.31 -9.21 -35.80
#